data_AF-A0A524RM34-F1
#
_entry.id   AF-A0A524RM34-F1
#
_cell.length_a   1.000
_cell.length_b   1.000
_cell.length_c   1.000
_cell.angle_alpha   90.00
_cell.angle_beta   90.00
_cell.angle_gamma   90.00
#
_symmetry.space_group_name_H-M   'P 1'
#
loop_
_entity.id
_entity.type
_entity.pdbx_description
1 polymer ?
#
loop_
_entity_poly.entity_id
_entity_poly.type
_entity_poly.pdbx_seq_one_letter_code
_entity_poly.pdbx_strand_id
1 'polypeptide(L)'
;MTAARSHGKILQMAHEEDQMSSNVLAQSSKTRKVTWNTAHAVSALFALALTAALGGQAYAGSCEGGDRIDHEDADCLDADWNNSTNWLSHGKVWARNECSSQGTVVAKVDIKDAKDKTWSLTNANKKSSGTGIFNTRNVYCCSDLSDLCDTSDISANSCLEKFQTSSAKTTCKNVSTSVNDSYQCVIDAECQNFEQASASTSFSWYEPASISVDWHEVEDLHNCLSELTVGECSQF
;
A
#
# COMPACT_ATOMS: atom_id res chain seq x y z
N MET A 1 -53.07 37.24 -59.11
CA MET A 1 -51.91 36.54 -59.70
C MET A 1 -51.99 35.08 -59.32
N THR A 2 -51.72 34.20 -60.26
CA THR A 2 -52.38 32.90 -60.44
C THR A 2 -51.39 31.74 -60.25
N ALA A 3 -51.85 30.65 -59.61
CA ALA A 3 -51.38 29.25 -59.70
C ALA A 3 -49.90 28.95 -59.39
N ALA A 4 -49.42 27.72 -59.12
CA ALA A 4 -49.89 26.46 -58.55
C ALA A 4 -48.68 25.49 -58.64
N ARG A 5 -48.55 24.55 -57.69
CA ARG A 5 -48.05 23.16 -57.80
C ARG A 5 -46.80 22.79 -58.64
N SER A 6 -45.97 21.91 -58.04
CA SER A 6 -45.50 20.60 -58.59
C SER A 6 -44.09 20.27 -58.03
N HIS A 7 -43.91 19.29 -57.13
CA HIS A 7 -43.72 17.84 -57.36
C HIS A 7 -42.54 17.41 -58.26
N GLY A 8 -41.76 16.46 -57.74
CA GLY A 8 -41.11 15.37 -58.50
C GLY A 8 -39.64 15.60 -58.85
N LYS A 9 -38.63 14.93 -58.26
CA LYS A 9 -38.25 13.49 -58.27
C LYS A 9 -37.49 13.07 -59.55
N ILE A 10 -36.50 12.18 -59.34
CA ILE A 10 -35.80 11.27 -60.27
C ILE A 10 -34.39 11.78 -60.67
N LEU A 11 -33.28 11.27 -60.09
CA LEU A 11 -32.54 9.99 -60.27
C LEU A 11 -31.74 9.86 -61.58
N GLN A 12 -30.48 9.42 -61.40
CA GLN A 12 -29.61 8.58 -62.24
C GLN A 12 -28.47 9.19 -63.09
N MET A 13 -27.26 8.69 -62.74
CA MET A 13 -26.19 8.13 -63.61
C MET A 13 -25.47 9.11 -64.55
N ALA A 14 -24.18 9.03 -64.88
CA ALA A 14 -23.00 8.21 -64.57
C ALA A 14 -21.82 8.87 -65.34
N HIS A 15 -20.56 8.47 -65.05
CA HIS A 15 -19.38 8.58 -65.94
C HIS A 15 -18.92 10.02 -66.32
N GLU A 16 -17.66 10.36 -66.60
CA GLU A 16 -16.36 9.69 -66.68
C GLU A 16 -15.32 10.84 -66.77
N GLU A 17 -14.19 10.65 -66.08
CA GLU A 17 -12.81 11.09 -66.37
C GLU A 17 -12.51 12.48 -67.00
N ASP A 18 -11.63 13.28 -66.37
CA ASP A 18 -10.19 13.21 -66.71
C ASP A 18 -9.28 14.09 -65.80
N GLN A 19 -8.25 13.43 -65.26
CA GLN A 19 -6.85 13.82 -65.14
C GLN A 19 -6.36 15.16 -64.54
N MET A 20 -5.79 15.03 -63.34
CA MET A 20 -4.41 15.44 -62.96
C MET A 20 -3.98 14.47 -61.83
N SER A 21 -3.34 13.31 -62.10
CA SER A 21 -1.90 13.09 -62.33
C SER A 21 -1.00 13.89 -61.36
N SER A 22 -0.04 13.38 -60.60
CA SER A 22 0.55 12.06 -60.30
C SER A 22 1.58 12.30 -59.17
N ASN A 23 2.18 11.23 -58.61
CA ASN A 23 3.28 11.14 -57.62
C ASN A 23 2.77 10.66 -56.25
N VAL A 24 3.12 9.51 -55.68
CA VAL A 24 4.32 8.66 -55.78
C VAL A 24 3.94 7.22 -55.42
N LEU A 25 4.21 6.26 -56.31
CA LEU A 25 4.42 4.85 -55.96
C LEU A 25 5.87 4.54 -56.29
N ALA A 26 6.65 4.10 -55.29
CA ALA A 26 7.68 3.06 -55.38
C ALA A 26 8.69 3.19 -54.24
N GLN A 27 8.55 2.38 -53.19
CA GLN A 27 9.67 1.88 -52.39
C GLN A 27 9.19 0.61 -51.69
N SER A 28 9.28 -0.52 -52.38
CA SER A 28 10.37 -1.49 -52.22
C SER A 28 10.39 -2.11 -50.81
N SER A 29 9.55 -3.12 -50.62
CA SER A 29 9.63 -4.06 -49.51
C SER A 29 10.91 -4.91 -49.66
N LYS A 30 12.01 -4.42 -49.10
CA LYS A 30 13.24 -5.21 -48.97
C LYS A 30 13.08 -6.12 -47.75
N THR A 31 12.62 -7.34 -47.99
CA THR A 31 12.65 -8.45 -47.02
C THR A 31 14.10 -8.73 -46.65
N ARG A 32 14.55 -8.17 -45.52
CA ARG A 32 15.75 -8.66 -44.84
C ARG A 32 15.40 -10.03 -44.25
N LYS A 33 15.89 -11.09 -44.90
CA LYS A 33 16.07 -12.38 -44.26
C LYS A 33 17.01 -12.18 -43.08
N VAL A 34 16.44 -12.10 -41.88
CA VAL A 34 17.19 -12.24 -40.63
C VAL A 34 17.48 -13.74 -40.52
N THR A 35 18.71 -14.12 -40.85
CA THR A 35 19.26 -15.43 -40.49
C THR A 35 19.41 -15.45 -38.98
N TRP A 36 18.45 -16.08 -38.30
CA TRP A 36 18.52 -16.37 -36.88
C TRP A 36 19.60 -17.43 -36.66
N ASN A 37 20.76 -16.99 -36.15
CA ASN A 37 21.72 -17.92 -35.57
C ASN A 37 21.07 -18.52 -34.32
N THR A 38 20.91 -19.84 -34.32
CA THR A 38 20.48 -20.65 -33.17
C THR A 38 21.59 -20.67 -32.12
N ALA A 39 21.74 -19.58 -31.41
CA ALA A 39 22.43 -19.47 -30.13
C ALA A 39 21.82 -18.25 -29.43
N HIS A 40 21.46 -18.37 -28.16
CA HIS A 40 20.74 -17.37 -27.35
C HIS A 40 19.20 -17.38 -27.44
N ALA A 41 18.58 -18.56 -27.58
CA ALA A 41 17.17 -18.78 -27.24
C ALA A 41 17.00 -19.33 -25.80
N VAL A 42 17.95 -19.05 -24.90
CA VAL A 42 17.92 -19.44 -23.49
C VAL A 42 18.50 -18.31 -22.63
N SER A 43 17.97 -17.09 -22.74
CA SER A 43 18.38 -16.00 -21.83
C SER A 43 17.29 -14.96 -21.51
N ALA A 44 16.11 -15.04 -22.13
CA ALA A 44 15.03 -14.08 -21.89
C ALA A 44 13.93 -14.59 -20.93
N LEU A 45 13.91 -15.88 -20.59
CA LEU A 45 12.94 -16.46 -19.64
C LEU A 45 13.40 -16.46 -18.18
N PHE A 46 14.64 -16.04 -17.91
CA PHE A 46 15.17 -15.96 -16.54
C PHE A 46 15.07 -14.56 -15.91
N ALA A 47 14.74 -13.53 -16.70
CA ALA A 47 14.65 -12.15 -16.21
C ALA A 47 13.28 -11.78 -15.64
N LEU A 48 12.23 -12.58 -15.89
CA LEU A 48 10.86 -12.34 -15.40
C LEU A 48 10.50 -13.10 -14.12
N ALA A 49 11.41 -13.93 -13.59
CA ALA A 49 11.21 -14.67 -12.34
C ALA A 49 11.86 -14.00 -11.11
N LEU A 50 12.52 -12.85 -11.28
CA LEU A 50 13.29 -12.20 -10.22
C LEU A 50 12.67 -10.90 -9.67
N THR A 51 11.42 -10.60 -10.01
CA THR A 51 10.66 -9.49 -9.39
C THR A 51 9.66 -9.96 -8.32
N ALA A 52 9.40 -11.26 -8.20
CA ALA A 52 8.52 -11.81 -7.16
C ALA A 52 9.24 -12.05 -5.81
N ALA A 53 10.56 -11.90 -5.75
CA ALA A 53 11.35 -12.16 -4.53
C ALA A 53 11.79 -10.89 -3.79
N LEU A 54 11.38 -9.70 -4.25
CA LEU A 54 11.74 -8.40 -3.64
C LEU A 54 10.58 -7.72 -2.89
N GLY A 55 9.40 -8.33 -2.84
CA GLY A 55 8.24 -7.82 -2.10
C GLY A 55 8.33 -7.98 -0.57
N GLY A 56 9.52 -8.06 0.01
CA GLY A 56 9.68 -8.35 1.45
C GLY A 56 10.86 -7.67 2.15
N GLN A 57 11.55 -6.72 1.52
CA GLN A 57 12.63 -5.96 2.18
C GLN A 57 12.64 -4.52 1.70
N ALA A 58 11.69 -3.73 2.20
CA ALA A 58 11.75 -2.28 2.11
C ALA A 58 11.27 -1.65 3.42
N TYR A 59 11.99 -1.93 4.51
CA TYR A 59 12.17 -0.95 5.58
C TYR A 59 13.67 -0.90 5.86
N ALA A 60 14.29 0.20 5.43
CA ALA A 60 15.69 0.50 5.67
C ALA A 60 15.89 1.01 7.11
N GLY A 61 15.24 0.37 8.08
CA GLY A 61 15.53 0.56 9.50
C GLY A 61 16.57 -0.47 9.93
N SER A 62 17.68 -0.02 10.51
CA SER A 62 18.67 -0.94 11.07
C SER A 62 18.34 -1.30 12.51
N CYS A 63 17.39 -0.59 13.16
CA CYS A 63 17.13 -0.63 14.59
C CYS A 63 18.45 -0.50 15.38
N GLU A 64 19.20 0.55 15.08
CA GLU A 64 20.49 0.84 15.69
C GLU A 64 20.47 2.23 16.32
N GLY A 65 21.34 2.44 17.31
CA GLY A 65 21.50 3.74 17.94
C GLY A 65 20.20 4.25 18.57
N GLY A 66 19.78 5.45 18.16
CA GLY A 66 18.66 6.20 18.75
C GLY A 66 17.27 5.65 18.41
N ASP A 67 17.16 4.71 17.48
CA ASP A 67 15.88 4.11 17.08
C ASP A 67 15.49 2.92 17.98
N ARG A 68 16.18 2.76 19.12
CA ARG A 68 15.94 1.72 20.12
C ARG A 68 15.29 2.34 21.35
N ILE A 69 14.07 1.91 21.63
CA ILE A 69 13.36 2.23 22.87
C ILE A 69 13.47 0.99 23.76
N ASP A 70 13.86 1.17 25.02
CA ASP A 70 13.95 0.07 25.99
C ASP A 70 12.56 -0.56 26.18
N HIS A 71 12.48 -1.87 26.43
CA HIS A 71 11.19 -2.50 26.65
C HIS A 71 10.49 -1.99 27.91
N GLU A 72 11.22 -1.44 28.88
CA GLU A 72 10.63 -0.80 30.06
C GLU A 72 9.99 0.56 29.74
N ASP A 73 10.45 1.22 28.68
CA ASP A 73 9.96 2.54 28.24
C ASP A 73 8.94 2.44 27.11
N ALA A 74 8.87 1.30 26.40
CA ALA A 74 7.96 1.08 25.28
C ALA A 74 6.59 0.59 25.75
N ASP A 75 5.52 1.37 25.51
CA ASP A 75 4.15 0.98 25.90
C ASP A 75 3.69 -0.33 25.22
N CYS A 76 4.12 -0.54 23.97
CA CYS A 76 3.59 -1.59 23.10
C CYS A 76 4.43 -2.87 23.10
N LEU A 77 5.57 -2.88 23.78
CA LEU A 77 6.46 -4.04 23.84
C LEU A 77 6.58 -4.54 25.28
N ASP A 78 6.01 -5.71 25.55
CA ASP A 78 6.32 -6.44 26.79
C ASP A 78 7.34 -7.55 26.49
N ALA A 79 8.45 -7.52 27.19
CA ALA A 79 9.56 -8.44 27.00
C ALA A 79 10.26 -8.76 28.31
N ASP A 80 10.86 -9.93 28.37
CA ASP A 80 11.66 -10.36 29.52
C ASP A 80 12.59 -11.52 29.11
N TRP A 81 13.67 -11.68 29.87
CA TRP A 81 14.66 -12.71 29.64
C TRP A 81 15.25 -13.22 30.95
N ASN A 82 15.68 -14.48 30.90
CA ASN A 82 16.43 -15.11 31.96
C ASN A 82 17.76 -15.60 31.41
N ASN A 83 18.83 -15.04 31.95
CA ASN A 83 20.19 -15.47 31.68
C ASN A 83 20.53 -16.66 32.58
N SER A 84 20.91 -17.77 31.95
CA SER A 84 21.41 -18.92 32.68
C SER A 84 22.82 -18.68 33.19
N THR A 85 23.10 -19.06 34.44
CA THR A 85 24.42 -18.97 35.05
C THR A 85 25.27 -20.26 34.88
N ASN A 86 24.68 -21.33 34.36
CA ASN A 86 25.36 -22.63 34.19
C ASN A 86 25.40 -23.06 32.72
N TRP A 87 26.55 -23.60 32.29
CA TRP A 87 26.83 -24.01 30.91
C TRP A 87 25.87 -25.06 30.32
N LEU A 88 25.11 -25.76 31.17
CA LEU A 88 24.09 -26.77 30.81
C LEU A 88 22.68 -26.19 30.67
N SER A 89 22.45 -24.97 31.12
CA SER A 89 21.14 -24.31 31.06
C SER A 89 21.20 -23.19 30.03
N HIS A 90 20.19 -23.13 29.17
CA HIS A 90 20.12 -22.16 28.08
C HIS A 90 19.37 -20.92 28.52
N GLY A 91 19.93 -19.75 28.22
CA GLY A 91 19.20 -18.50 28.39
C GLY A 91 17.90 -18.53 27.57
N LYS A 92 16.86 -17.88 28.10
CA LYS A 92 15.55 -17.78 27.46
C LYS A 92 15.15 -16.31 27.39
N VAL A 93 14.53 -15.95 26.29
CA VAL A 93 14.03 -14.60 26.04
C VAL A 93 12.68 -14.70 25.36
N TRP A 94 11.80 -13.76 25.68
CA TRP A 94 10.50 -13.64 25.04
C TRP A 94 10.09 -12.18 24.89
N ALA A 95 9.20 -11.93 23.93
CA ALA A 95 8.56 -10.64 23.71
C ALA A 95 7.13 -10.83 23.18
N ARG A 96 6.25 -9.85 23.42
CA ARG A 96 4.89 -9.77 22.88
C ARG A 96 4.54 -8.33 22.54
N ASN A 97 3.65 -8.17 21.56
CA ASN A 97 3.09 -6.89 21.18
C ASN A 97 1.79 -6.64 21.96
N GLU A 98 1.80 -5.71 22.90
CA GLU A 98 0.61 -5.33 23.68
C GLU A 98 -0.36 -4.46 22.86
N CYS A 99 0.14 -3.78 21.83
CA CYS A 99 -0.63 -2.94 20.92
C CYS A 99 -0.93 -3.65 19.59
N SER A 100 -1.15 -4.96 19.61
CA SER A 100 -1.30 -5.73 18.37
C SER A 100 -2.54 -5.39 17.53
N SER A 101 -3.53 -4.71 18.11
CA SER A 101 -4.64 -4.12 17.37
C SER A 101 -4.26 -2.81 16.68
N GLN A 102 -3.24 -2.10 17.16
CA GLN A 102 -2.85 -0.79 16.64
C GLN A 102 -1.76 -0.89 15.58
N GLY A 103 -1.03 -2.00 15.51
CA GLY A 103 -0.05 -2.28 14.47
C GLY A 103 0.98 -3.35 14.87
N THR A 104 2.06 -3.43 14.10
CA THR A 104 3.18 -4.33 14.30
C THR A 104 4.26 -3.70 15.17
N VAL A 105 4.75 -4.47 16.16
CA VAL A 105 5.95 -4.12 16.93
C VAL A 105 7.12 -4.94 16.42
N VAL A 106 8.26 -4.31 16.19
CA VAL A 106 9.52 -4.99 15.86
C VAL A 106 10.44 -4.95 17.08
N ALA A 107 10.63 -6.11 17.71
CA ALA A 107 11.51 -6.26 18.86
C ALA A 107 12.92 -6.70 18.42
N LYS A 108 13.96 -6.02 18.91
CA LYS A 108 15.35 -6.46 18.79
C LYS A 108 15.86 -6.98 20.13
N VAL A 109 16.17 -8.26 20.17
CA VAL A 109 16.86 -8.91 21.28
C VAL A 109 18.35 -8.72 21.11
N ASP A 110 18.95 -7.95 22.01
CA ASP A 110 20.39 -7.73 22.09
C ASP A 110 21.06 -8.89 22.84
N ILE A 111 21.89 -9.65 22.15
CA ILE A 111 22.56 -10.84 22.70
C ILE A 111 24.06 -10.59 22.80
N LYS A 112 24.61 -10.77 23.99
CA LYS A 112 26.03 -10.61 24.26
C LYS A 112 26.85 -11.65 23.49
N ASP A 113 27.90 -11.19 22.79
CA ASP A 113 28.88 -12.02 22.07
C ASP A 113 28.26 -12.92 20.99
N ALA A 114 27.03 -12.60 20.54
CA ALA A 114 26.33 -13.29 19.48
C ALA A 114 25.58 -12.29 18.58
N LYS A 115 24.93 -12.82 17.54
CA LYS A 115 24.09 -11.99 16.67
C LYS A 115 22.76 -11.70 17.36
N ASP A 116 22.36 -10.44 17.34
CA ASP A 116 21.03 -9.99 17.76
C ASP A 116 19.92 -10.73 17.00
N LYS A 117 18.78 -10.90 17.66
CA LYS A 117 17.57 -11.43 17.01
C LYS A 117 16.58 -10.30 16.81
N THR A 118 16.02 -10.19 15.61
CA THR A 118 14.94 -9.25 15.31
C THR A 118 13.66 -10.00 15.06
N TRP A 119 12.58 -9.59 15.72
CA TRP A 119 11.28 -10.22 15.66
C TRP A 119 10.20 -9.21 15.30
N SER A 120 9.55 -9.40 14.16
CA SER A 120 8.26 -8.78 13.89
C SER A 120 7.17 -9.51 14.69
N LEU A 121 6.41 -8.76 15.48
CA LEU A 121 5.35 -9.18 16.39
C LEU A 121 4.03 -8.58 15.92
N THR A 122 3.30 -9.32 15.08
CA THR A 122 2.04 -8.87 14.46
C THR A 122 0.80 -9.23 15.27
N ASN A 123 0.95 -9.88 16.42
CA ASN A 123 -0.15 -10.31 17.27
C ASN A 123 0.28 -10.33 18.74
N ALA A 124 -0.70 -10.43 19.65
CA ALA A 124 -0.48 -10.45 21.10
C ALA A 124 0.22 -11.73 21.62
N ASN A 125 0.49 -12.73 20.78
CA ASN A 125 1.10 -13.96 21.26
C ASN A 125 2.57 -13.75 21.60
N LYS A 126 2.97 -14.35 22.72
CA LYS A 126 4.36 -14.38 23.16
C LYS A 126 5.23 -15.13 22.15
N LYS A 127 6.20 -14.45 21.57
CA LYS A 127 7.30 -15.05 20.82
C LYS A 127 8.46 -15.30 21.76
N SER A 128 8.97 -16.53 21.79
CA SER A 128 10.06 -16.91 22.69
C SER A 128 11.14 -17.71 21.95
N SER A 129 12.37 -17.61 22.44
CA SER A 129 13.51 -18.35 21.89
C SER A 129 14.56 -18.59 22.96
N GLY A 130 15.36 -19.66 22.77
CA GLY A 130 16.59 -19.82 23.53
C GLY A 130 17.71 -18.93 22.97
N THR A 131 18.59 -18.44 23.84
CA THR A 131 19.83 -17.74 23.46
C THR A 131 21.06 -18.64 23.52
N GLY A 132 20.88 -19.92 23.83
CA GLY A 132 21.98 -20.87 23.94
C GLY A 132 22.82 -20.58 25.18
N ILE A 133 24.15 -20.52 25.01
CA ILE A 133 25.09 -20.19 26.08
C ILE A 133 25.29 -18.68 26.27
N PHE A 134 24.68 -17.87 25.40
CA PHE A 134 24.87 -16.41 25.39
C PHE A 134 23.80 -15.73 26.25
N ASN A 135 24.21 -14.65 26.91
CA ASN A 135 23.31 -13.85 27.73
C ASN A 135 22.63 -12.78 26.89
N THR A 136 21.33 -12.60 27.09
CA THR A 136 20.59 -11.44 26.62
C THR A 136 21.00 -10.23 27.47
N ARG A 137 21.33 -9.12 26.81
CA ARG A 137 21.60 -7.83 27.47
C ARG A 137 20.31 -7.07 27.68
N ASN A 138 19.49 -6.99 26.63
CA ASN A 138 18.23 -6.28 26.65
C ASN A 138 17.32 -6.71 25.49
N VAL A 139 16.07 -6.26 25.51
CA VAL A 139 15.14 -6.29 24.38
C VAL A 139 14.66 -4.85 24.12
N TYR A 140 14.69 -4.42 22.86
CA TYR A 140 14.30 -3.07 22.46
C TYR A 140 13.12 -3.11 21.49
N CYS A 141 12.26 -2.09 21.55
CA CYS A 141 11.36 -1.75 20.46
C CYS A 141 12.11 -0.94 19.41
N CYS A 142 11.96 -1.30 18.14
CA CYS A 142 12.61 -0.63 17.02
C CYS A 142 11.66 0.41 16.41
N SER A 143 11.80 1.69 16.77
CA SER A 143 10.86 2.73 16.35
C SER A 143 10.89 3.01 14.84
N ASP A 144 12.00 2.71 14.17
CA ASP A 144 12.20 2.84 12.72
C ASP A 144 11.55 1.71 11.90
N LEU A 145 11.23 0.58 12.54
CA LEU A 145 10.71 -0.62 11.91
C LEU A 145 9.32 -1.03 12.42
N SER A 146 8.89 -0.50 13.55
CA SER A 146 7.58 -0.77 14.15
C SER A 146 6.57 0.24 13.62
N ASP A 147 5.30 -0.17 13.55
CA ASP A 147 4.21 0.78 13.35
C ASP A 147 4.09 1.70 14.58
N LEU A 148 4.32 1.13 15.77
CA LEU A 148 4.19 1.82 17.04
C LEU A 148 5.13 1.20 18.08
N CYS A 149 5.78 2.04 18.87
CA CYS A 149 6.42 1.62 20.13
C CYS A 149 5.69 2.21 21.34
N ASP A 150 5.17 3.44 21.21
CA ASP A 150 4.48 4.16 22.27
C ASP A 150 3.08 4.58 21.84
N THR A 151 2.09 4.39 22.71
CA THR A 151 0.69 4.74 22.39
C THR A 151 0.47 6.24 22.25
N SER A 152 1.35 7.05 22.83
CA SER A 152 1.35 8.51 22.69
C SER A 152 1.59 9.00 21.26
N ASP A 153 2.16 8.16 20.38
CA ASP A 153 2.36 8.51 18.98
C ASP A 153 1.03 8.54 18.20
N ILE A 154 -0.02 7.92 18.74
CA ILE A 154 -1.38 8.00 18.21
C ILE A 154 -2.04 9.30 18.69
N SER A 155 -2.19 10.24 17.77
CA SER A 155 -2.79 11.55 18.03
C SER A 155 -3.67 11.96 16.84
N ALA A 156 -4.54 12.96 17.05
CA ALA A 156 -5.35 13.50 15.96
C ALA A 156 -4.48 13.95 14.76
N ASN A 157 -3.31 14.52 15.04
CA ASN A 157 -2.37 14.94 14.00
C ASN A 157 -1.76 13.75 13.25
N SER A 158 -1.33 12.69 13.94
CA SER A 158 -0.77 11.52 13.26
C SER A 158 -1.83 10.74 12.49
N CYS A 159 -3.08 10.67 12.99
CA CYS A 159 -4.22 10.17 12.20
C CYS A 159 -4.45 10.99 10.93
N LEU A 160 -4.37 12.32 11.01
CA LEU A 160 -4.53 13.19 9.84
C LEU A 160 -3.38 12.98 8.84
N GLU A 161 -2.14 12.90 9.30
CA GLU A 161 -0.97 12.65 8.46
C GLU A 161 -1.10 11.33 7.69
N LYS A 162 -1.51 10.24 8.35
CA LYS A 162 -1.82 8.96 7.68
C LYS A 162 -3.02 9.06 6.75
N PHE A 163 -4.06 9.79 7.11
CA PHE A 163 -5.18 10.01 6.20
C PHE A 163 -4.69 10.71 4.92
N GLN A 164 -3.75 11.65 5.03
CA GLN A 164 -3.22 12.38 3.87
C GLN A 164 -2.44 11.51 2.88
N THR A 165 -2.00 10.31 3.28
CA THR A 165 -1.36 9.31 2.41
C THR A 165 -2.35 8.30 1.82
N SER A 166 -3.58 8.24 2.34
CA SER A 166 -4.62 7.30 1.87
C SER A 166 -5.16 7.64 0.48
N SER A 167 -5.78 6.65 -0.17
CA SER A 167 -6.52 6.83 -1.43
C SER A 167 -7.71 7.80 -1.27
N ALA A 168 -8.40 7.73 -0.13
CA ALA A 168 -9.57 8.56 0.19
C ALA A 168 -9.25 10.08 0.15
N LYS A 169 -8.03 10.49 0.46
CA LYS A 169 -7.57 11.89 0.41
C LYS A 169 -7.87 12.61 -0.90
N THR A 170 -7.89 11.91 -2.02
CA THR A 170 -8.13 12.51 -3.35
C THR A 170 -9.60 12.80 -3.64
N THR A 171 -10.51 12.17 -2.92
CA THR A 171 -11.96 12.20 -3.17
C THR A 171 -12.76 12.65 -1.96
N CYS A 172 -12.11 12.89 -0.82
CA CYS A 172 -12.72 13.45 0.38
C CYS A 172 -12.07 14.79 0.74
N LYS A 173 -12.86 15.68 1.36
CA LYS A 173 -12.45 17.02 1.79
C LYS A 173 -13.01 17.34 3.17
N ASN A 174 -12.67 18.52 3.70
CA ASN A 174 -13.12 19.00 5.02
C ASN A 174 -12.87 17.96 6.13
N VAL A 175 -11.69 17.33 6.07
CA VAL A 175 -11.33 16.23 6.96
C VAL A 175 -11.03 16.77 8.35
N SER A 176 -11.65 16.18 9.36
CA SER A 176 -11.28 16.34 10.76
C SER A 176 -10.97 14.98 11.37
N THR A 177 -10.02 14.98 12.30
CA THR A 177 -9.56 13.76 12.96
C THR A 177 -9.59 13.94 14.47
N SER A 178 -9.86 12.84 15.17
CA SER A 178 -9.68 12.73 16.63
C SER A 178 -9.26 11.31 16.99
N VAL A 179 -8.89 11.09 18.25
CA VAL A 179 -8.55 9.78 18.79
C VAL A 179 -9.53 9.47 19.91
N ASN A 180 -10.16 8.30 19.86
CA ASN A 180 -11.07 7.85 20.90
C ASN A 180 -10.32 7.14 22.05
N ASP A 181 -11.05 6.77 23.11
CA ASP A 181 -10.46 6.10 24.29
C ASP A 181 -9.86 4.72 23.98
N SER A 182 -10.16 4.14 22.81
CA SER A 182 -9.60 2.88 22.32
C SER A 182 -8.36 3.07 21.44
N TYR A 183 -7.81 4.29 21.37
CA TYR A 183 -6.70 4.67 20.49
C TYR A 183 -6.99 4.47 18.99
N GLN A 184 -8.27 4.54 18.60
CA GLN A 184 -8.67 4.50 17.19
C GLN A 184 -8.77 5.91 16.62
N CYS A 185 -8.38 6.05 15.36
CA CYS A 185 -8.56 7.27 14.60
C CYS A 185 -10.02 7.40 14.20
N VAL A 186 -10.68 8.45 14.69
CA VAL A 186 -12.00 8.87 14.23
C VAL A 186 -11.79 9.88 13.11
N ILE A 187 -12.24 9.55 11.91
CA ILE A 187 -12.10 10.37 10.71
C ILE A 187 -13.50 10.80 10.28
N ASP A 188 -13.74 12.11 10.27
CA ASP A 188 -14.93 12.72 9.68
C ASP A 188 -14.51 13.48 8.42
N ALA A 189 -15.22 13.28 7.31
CA ALA A 189 -14.93 13.95 6.05
C ALA A 189 -16.19 14.14 5.20
N GLU A 190 -16.09 14.99 4.18
CA GLU A 190 -17.05 15.04 3.08
C GLU A 190 -16.48 14.29 1.89
N CYS A 191 -17.07 13.15 1.54
CA CYS A 191 -16.58 12.26 0.48
C CYS A 191 -17.44 12.36 -0.78
N GLN A 192 -16.76 12.30 -1.92
CA GLN A 192 -17.37 12.40 -3.23
C GLN A 192 -18.27 11.19 -3.51
N ASN A 193 -19.55 11.42 -3.80
CA ASN A 193 -20.44 10.40 -4.32
C ASN A 193 -20.29 10.34 -5.85
N PHE A 194 -19.97 9.14 -6.34
CA PHE A 194 -19.87 8.82 -7.75
C PHE A 194 -21.05 7.91 -8.13
N GLU A 195 -22.29 8.39 -8.08
CA GLU A 195 -23.38 7.61 -8.68
C GLU A 195 -22.97 7.13 -10.07
N GLN A 196 -23.31 5.88 -10.41
CA GLN A 196 -23.10 5.31 -11.73
C GLN A 196 -23.78 6.22 -12.77
N ALA A 197 -22.99 7.12 -13.35
CA ALA A 197 -23.49 8.07 -14.31
C ALA A 197 -24.05 7.29 -15.50
N SER A 198 -25.38 7.33 -15.68
CA SER A 198 -25.95 7.16 -17.01
C SER A 198 -25.27 8.18 -17.95
N ALA A 199 -25.00 7.75 -19.19
CA ALA A 199 -23.97 8.28 -20.11
C ALA A 199 -24.01 9.78 -20.49
N SER A 200 -24.78 10.64 -19.80
CA SER A 200 -24.97 12.05 -20.17
C SER A 200 -24.88 13.07 -19.04
N THR A 201 -24.77 12.69 -17.76
CA THR A 201 -24.62 13.68 -16.67
C THR A 201 -23.78 13.14 -15.52
N SER A 202 -22.46 13.35 -15.55
CA SER A 202 -21.64 13.25 -14.33
C SER A 202 -21.93 14.46 -13.45
N PHE A 203 -22.93 14.35 -12.58
CA PHE A 203 -23.04 15.23 -11.43
C PHE A 203 -22.35 14.53 -10.27
N SER A 204 -21.46 15.23 -9.59
CA SER A 204 -20.83 14.71 -8.38
C SER A 204 -21.09 15.69 -7.24
N TRP A 205 -21.58 15.15 -6.14
CA TRP A 205 -21.78 15.87 -4.89
C TRP A 205 -20.98 15.20 -3.78
N TYR A 206 -20.93 15.86 -2.63
CA TYR A 206 -20.22 15.39 -1.47
C TYR A 206 -21.22 15.05 -0.37
N GLU A 207 -21.00 13.93 0.30
CA GLU A 207 -21.80 13.50 1.44
C GLU A 207 -20.89 13.32 2.66
N PRO A 208 -21.41 13.60 3.87
CA PRO A 208 -20.65 13.38 5.09
C PRO A 208 -20.41 11.88 5.30
N ALA A 209 -19.18 11.54 5.63
CA ALA A 209 -18.72 10.20 5.94
C ALA A 209 -17.95 10.22 7.27
N SER A 210 -18.11 9.19 8.08
CA SER A 210 -17.41 9.05 9.35
C SER A 210 -17.02 7.60 9.56
N ILE A 211 -15.79 7.36 10.04
CA ILE A 211 -15.31 6.02 10.37
C ILE A 211 -14.39 6.07 11.60
N SER A 212 -14.41 5.02 12.41
CA SER A 212 -13.41 4.76 13.45
C SER A 212 -12.59 3.55 13.05
N VAL A 213 -11.28 3.72 12.91
CA VAL A 213 -10.36 2.66 12.44
C VAL A 213 -9.08 2.65 13.28
N ASP A 214 -8.40 1.51 13.29
CA ASP A 214 -7.11 1.40 13.97
C ASP A 214 -6.07 2.27 13.26
N TRP A 215 -5.14 2.86 14.01
CA TRP A 215 -4.20 3.86 13.48
C TRP A 215 -3.39 3.37 12.28
N HIS A 216 -2.96 2.10 12.29
CA HIS A 216 -2.23 1.51 11.17
C HIS A 216 -3.06 1.37 9.88
N GLU A 217 -4.39 1.22 9.98
CA GLU A 217 -5.29 1.02 8.82
C GLU A 217 -5.70 2.33 8.13
N VAL A 218 -5.39 3.49 8.72
CA VAL A 218 -5.82 4.80 8.20
C VAL A 218 -5.30 5.06 6.78
N GLU A 219 -4.09 4.59 6.46
CA GLU A 219 -3.52 4.75 5.12
C GLU A 219 -4.22 3.89 4.06
N ASP A 220 -4.94 2.85 4.49
CA ASP A 220 -5.70 1.95 3.62
C ASP A 220 -7.14 2.44 3.38
N LEU A 221 -7.48 3.65 3.85
CA LEU A 221 -8.81 4.22 3.65
C LEU A 221 -9.10 4.53 2.18
N HIS A 222 -10.28 4.09 1.75
CA HIS A 222 -10.85 4.35 0.44
C HIS A 222 -12.22 5.02 0.58
N ASN A 223 -12.60 5.79 -0.44
CA ASN A 223 -13.96 6.31 -0.59
C ASN A 223 -14.71 5.40 -1.57
N CYS A 224 -15.72 4.70 -1.06
CA CYS A 224 -16.56 3.76 -1.78
C CYS A 224 -17.97 4.31 -1.90
N LEU A 225 -18.18 5.19 -2.87
CA LEU A 225 -19.47 5.86 -3.11
C LEU A 225 -19.92 6.62 -1.86
N SER A 226 -19.13 7.63 -1.46
CA SER A 226 -19.28 8.45 -0.25
C SER A 226 -19.20 7.72 1.09
N GLU A 227 -18.92 6.42 1.12
CA GLU A 227 -18.60 5.69 2.35
C GLU A 227 -17.09 5.54 2.53
N LEU A 228 -16.55 5.88 3.70
CA LEU A 228 -15.15 5.58 4.03
C LEU A 228 -15.06 4.11 4.44
N THR A 229 -14.12 3.37 3.85
CA THR A 229 -13.86 1.96 4.17
C THR A 229 -12.38 1.66 4.23
N VAL A 230 -11.97 0.69 5.03
CA VAL A 230 -10.61 0.14 5.03
C VAL A 230 -10.48 -0.87 3.89
N GLY A 231 -9.40 -0.79 3.12
CA GLY A 231 -9.12 -1.70 2.01
C GLY A 231 -9.94 -1.38 0.75
N GLU A 232 -10.12 -2.38 -0.11
CA GLU A 232 -10.74 -2.17 -1.42
C GLU A 232 -12.27 -1.98 -1.35
N CYS A 233 -12.80 -1.14 -2.24
CA CYS A 233 -14.24 -1.04 -2.45
C CYS A 233 -14.80 -2.35 -2.98
N SER A 234 -15.68 -2.99 -2.19
CA SER A 234 -16.43 -4.16 -2.64
C SER A 234 -17.29 -3.77 -3.84
N GLN A 235 -17.15 -4.48 -4.96
CA GLN A 235 -18.03 -4.26 -6.12
C GLN A 235 -19.45 -4.71 -5.73
N PHE A 236 -20.36 -3.75 -5.59
CA PHE A 236 -21.80 -4.00 -5.44
C PHE A 236 -22.44 -4.31 -6.81
#